data_AF-A0A9X2WHV0-F1
#
_entry.id   AF-A0A9X2WHV0-F1
#
_cell.length_a   1.000
_cell.length_b   1.000
_cell.length_c   1.000
_cell.angle_alpha   90.00
_cell.angle_beta   90.00
_cell.angle_gamma   90.00
#
_symmetry.space_group_name_H-M   'P 1'
#
loop_
_entity.id
_entity.type
_entity.pdbx_description
1 polymer ?
#
loop_
_entity_poly.entity_id
_entity_poly.type
_entity_poly.pdbx_seq_one_letter_code
_entity_poly.pdbx_strand_id
1 'polypeptide(L)'
;MTTPMHRKKTVRWVLLAALAAGFTLLLLQWRAPLTQVSADAANVASNDQQATSAQTPSSGHTLAEAPASLRERLHQSLLRGAQQASAEQLTQALNTLRWTDSEWQADPAAGLQRLQQRCQQQLSRAFERNADDSDIQQLCEQQLLLSLAESQGLTLEQASRFIAISQENPQPLKQFQQRSPLSDFDNPLQFFEQYWASQDALYGTNISHKVFGAQRDGMRFNQRFQDFLAQAKNLPLKDRLTWYEQQQQQFASQHGQPLSVLSSDAIDHVNRLISLYEAGDSANADDKLQQRYQLRRQYLSETSAERWRKREERQLNESGALAELN
;
A
#
# COMPACT_ATOMS: atom_id res chain seq x y z
N MET A 1 56.30 -7.08 28.03
CA MET A 1 55.91 -6.26 26.87
C MET A 1 54.57 -6.76 26.38
N THR A 2 53.51 -6.02 26.71
CA THR A 2 52.10 -6.40 26.50
C THR A 2 51.48 -5.51 25.44
N THR A 3 51.01 -6.14 24.35
CA THR A 3 50.00 -5.78 23.34
C THR A 3 49.68 -4.31 23.01
N PRO A 4 49.35 -4.06 21.73
CA PRO A 4 48.04 -3.45 21.45
C PRO A 4 47.26 -4.25 20.39
N MET A 5 46.54 -5.27 20.85
CA MET A 5 45.55 -6.01 20.08
C MET A 5 44.12 -5.48 20.39
N HIS A 6 43.94 -4.15 20.45
CA HIS A 6 42.63 -3.56 20.80
C HIS A 6 42.08 -2.50 19.84
N ARG A 7 42.79 -2.13 18.76
CA ARG A 7 42.33 -1.04 17.88
C ARG A 7 41.36 -1.45 16.76
N LYS A 8 41.21 -2.74 16.44
CA LYS A 8 40.36 -3.21 15.33
C LYS A 8 38.94 -3.64 15.75
N LYS A 9 38.69 -3.90 17.03
CA LYS A 9 37.33 -4.28 17.50
C LYS A 9 36.44 -3.05 17.75
N THR A 10 36.97 -1.93 18.22
CA THR A 10 36.19 -0.72 18.53
C THR A 10 35.66 0.03 17.29
N VAL A 11 36.37 -0.02 16.16
CA VAL A 11 35.92 0.67 14.91
C VAL A 11 34.70 -0.04 14.28
N ARG A 12 34.56 -1.36 14.45
CA ARG A 12 33.41 -2.12 13.92
C ARG A 12 32.12 -1.87 14.71
N TRP A 13 32.21 -1.63 16.02
CA TRP A 13 31.02 -1.35 16.84
C TRP A 13 30.52 0.10 16.68
N VAL A 14 31.39 1.05 16.39
CA VAL A 14 30.99 2.45 16.11
C VAL A 14 30.31 2.58 14.73
N LEU A 15 30.75 1.82 13.73
CA LEU A 15 30.10 1.76 12.42
C LEU A 15 28.76 1.02 12.43
N LEU A 16 28.59 0.01 13.28
CA LEU A 16 27.32 -0.71 13.46
C LEU A 16 26.28 0.10 14.25
N ALA A 17 26.71 0.92 15.22
CA ALA A 17 25.81 1.84 15.93
C ALA A 17 25.36 3.03 15.05
N ALA A 18 26.22 3.51 14.14
CA ALA A 18 25.86 4.56 13.18
C ALA A 18 24.88 4.08 12.10
N LEU A 19 24.96 2.81 11.68
CA LEU A 19 24.02 2.23 10.72
C LEU A 19 22.65 1.90 11.35
N ALA A 20 22.60 1.53 12.63
CA ALA A 20 21.33 1.28 13.34
C ALA A 20 20.56 2.56 13.67
N ALA A 21 21.24 3.68 13.94
CA ALA A 21 20.62 4.99 14.16
C ALA A 21 20.19 5.69 12.85
N GLY A 22 20.93 5.48 11.75
CA GLY A 22 20.57 6.04 10.43
C GLY A 22 19.32 5.41 9.81
N PHE A 23 19.09 4.11 10.05
CA PHE A 23 17.96 3.39 9.46
C PHE A 23 16.62 3.63 10.20
N THR A 24 16.67 3.95 11.50
CA THR A 24 15.47 4.28 12.29
C THR A 24 15.02 5.73 12.09
N LEU A 25 15.92 6.68 11.81
CA LEU A 25 15.57 8.08 11.49
C LEU A 25 14.93 8.24 10.11
N LEU A 26 15.25 7.37 9.14
CA LEU A 26 14.64 7.39 7.80
C LEU A 26 13.21 6.83 7.77
N LEU A 27 12.86 5.91 8.67
CA LEU A 27 11.51 5.34 8.77
C LEU A 27 10.52 6.21 9.57
N LEU A 28 11.01 7.09 10.45
CA LEU A 28 10.15 7.95 11.28
C LEU A 28 9.77 9.30 10.63
N GLN A 29 10.48 9.75 9.59
CA GLN A 29 10.15 11.00 8.89
C GLN A 29 9.10 10.84 7.76
N TRP A 30 8.62 9.62 7.51
CA TRP A 30 7.55 9.34 6.54
C TRP A 30 6.17 9.11 7.20
N ARG A 31 6.05 9.29 8.52
CA ARG A 31 4.75 9.30 9.22
C ARG A 31 4.44 10.68 9.80
N ALA A 32 3.96 11.57 8.94
CA ALA A 32 3.12 12.68 9.40
C ALA A 32 2.06 13.04 8.35
N PRO A 33 0.84 12.49 8.44
CA PRO A 33 -0.35 13.25 8.12
C PRO A 33 -0.84 13.88 9.43
N LEU A 34 -0.42 15.11 9.71
CA LEU A 34 -1.24 16.03 10.51
C LEU A 34 -2.29 16.60 9.56
N THR A 35 -3.37 15.87 9.34
CA THR A 35 -4.63 16.47 8.87
C THR A 35 -5.38 16.97 10.10
N GLN A 36 -5.18 18.24 10.46
CA GLN A 36 -6.20 18.99 11.18
C GLN A 36 -7.17 19.60 10.18
N VAL A 37 -8.44 19.45 10.52
CA VAL A 37 -9.64 19.88 9.81
C VAL A 37 -9.86 21.39 9.95
N SER A 38 -10.61 21.93 8.98
CA SER A 38 -11.29 23.25 8.92
C SER A 38 -10.43 24.42 8.42
N ALA A 39 -10.92 25.36 7.62
CA ALA A 39 -12.28 25.67 7.17
C ALA A 39 -12.20 26.31 5.77
N ASP A 40 -13.25 26.13 4.98
CA ASP A 40 -13.99 27.20 4.28
C ASP A 40 -14.63 26.65 3.00
N ALA A 41 -15.90 26.32 3.17
CA ALA A 41 -16.87 26.37 2.10
C ALA A 41 -17.12 27.85 1.78
N ALA A 42 -16.82 28.27 0.55
CA ALA A 42 -17.50 29.36 -0.13
C ALA A 42 -17.00 29.46 -1.57
N ASN A 43 -17.75 28.94 -2.53
CA ASN A 43 -18.33 29.78 -3.58
C ASN A 43 -19.01 28.94 -4.66
N VAL A 44 -19.97 29.61 -5.33
CA VAL A 44 -20.84 29.17 -6.42
C VAL A 44 -22.10 28.48 -5.88
N ALA A 45 -23.30 29.08 -5.89
CA ALA A 45 -23.87 29.99 -6.88
C ALA A 45 -24.80 31.05 -6.25
N SER A 46 -24.74 32.26 -6.79
CA SER A 46 -25.72 33.32 -6.57
C SER A 46 -26.72 33.34 -7.73
N ASN A 47 -28.00 33.55 -7.37
CA ASN A 47 -29.05 34.27 -8.09
C ASN A 47 -29.57 33.68 -9.42
N ASP A 48 -30.87 33.70 -9.76
CA ASP A 48 -32.08 34.32 -9.19
C ASP A 48 -33.28 33.60 -9.84
N GLN A 49 -34.38 33.40 -9.10
CA GLN A 49 -35.70 33.99 -9.42
C GLN A 49 -36.83 33.47 -8.49
N GLN A 50 -37.32 34.43 -7.69
CA GLN A 50 -38.67 34.59 -7.10
C GLN A 50 -39.81 34.16 -8.04
N ALA A 51 -41.05 33.92 -7.62
CA ALA A 51 -41.76 33.77 -6.34
C ALA A 51 -43.22 33.43 -6.72
N THR A 52 -43.95 32.67 -5.88
CA THR A 52 -45.23 33.10 -5.26
C THR A 52 -45.89 31.98 -4.44
N SER A 53 -46.17 32.33 -3.18
CA SER A 53 -47.41 32.11 -2.40
C SER A 53 -47.79 30.72 -1.87
N ALA A 54 -47.49 30.55 -0.57
CA ALA A 54 -48.40 30.20 0.55
C ALA A 54 -49.40 29.02 0.42
N GLN A 55 -49.12 27.95 1.17
CA GLN A 55 -50.05 27.32 2.14
C GLN A 55 -49.34 26.19 2.91
N THR A 56 -49.32 26.29 4.24
CA THR A 56 -49.18 25.14 5.16
C THR A 56 -50.50 25.07 5.96
N PRO A 57 -50.88 23.93 6.57
CA PRO A 57 -50.30 22.58 6.50
C PRO A 57 -51.34 21.49 6.19
N SER A 58 -50.97 20.41 5.51
CA SER A 58 -51.76 19.18 5.51
C SER A 58 -50.86 17.97 5.46
N SER A 59 -50.74 17.30 6.61
CA SER A 59 -50.43 15.86 6.75
C SER A 59 -49.23 15.34 5.94
N GLY A 60 -48.03 15.78 6.32
CA GLY A 60 -46.81 15.12 5.89
C GLY A 60 -46.59 13.85 6.71
N HIS A 61 -47.10 12.73 6.22
CA HIS A 61 -46.79 11.39 6.72
C HIS A 61 -45.28 11.28 6.96
N THR A 62 -44.88 11.23 8.23
CA THR A 62 -43.49 10.89 8.56
C THR A 62 -43.26 9.44 8.13
N LEU A 63 -42.01 9.07 7.84
CA LEU A 63 -41.60 7.67 7.61
C LEU A 63 -42.02 6.73 8.77
N ALA A 64 -42.58 7.29 9.85
CA ALA A 64 -43.19 6.59 10.96
C ALA A 64 -44.52 5.87 10.66
N GLU A 65 -45.25 6.27 9.62
CA GLU A 65 -46.57 5.71 9.25
C GLU A 65 -46.54 4.76 8.04
N ALA A 66 -45.37 4.49 7.48
CA ALA A 66 -45.24 3.50 6.41
C ALA A 66 -45.63 2.10 6.93
N PRO A 67 -46.41 1.30 6.17
CA PRO A 67 -46.76 -0.07 6.52
C PRO A 67 -45.50 -0.85 6.88
N ALA A 68 -45.57 -1.72 7.90
CA ALA A 68 -44.42 -2.52 8.35
C ALA A 68 -43.71 -3.22 7.18
N SER A 69 -44.45 -3.68 6.15
CA SER A 69 -43.91 -4.30 4.95
C SER A 69 -43.13 -3.37 4.01
N LEU A 70 -43.41 -2.06 4.03
CA LEU A 70 -42.72 -1.03 3.24
C LEU A 70 -41.48 -0.54 3.99
N ARG A 71 -41.56 -0.43 5.32
CA ARG A 71 -40.40 -0.25 6.21
C ARG A 71 -39.44 -1.43 6.15
N GLU A 72 -39.94 -2.66 6.19
CA GLU A 72 -39.15 -3.89 6.07
C GLU A 72 -38.45 -3.94 4.70
N ARG A 73 -39.15 -3.60 3.61
CA ARG A 73 -38.54 -3.52 2.28
C ARG A 73 -37.51 -2.40 2.16
N LEU A 74 -37.78 -1.22 2.73
CA LEU A 74 -36.81 -0.13 2.79
C LEU A 74 -35.60 -0.54 3.62
N HIS A 75 -35.80 -1.17 4.77
CA HIS A 75 -34.77 -1.68 5.65
C HIS A 75 -33.93 -2.76 4.95
N GLN A 76 -34.55 -3.74 4.27
CA GLN A 76 -33.85 -4.75 3.47
C GLN A 76 -33.13 -4.16 2.25
N SER A 77 -33.68 -3.12 1.63
CA SER A 77 -33.03 -2.43 0.52
C SER A 77 -31.84 -1.59 0.98
N LEU A 78 -31.94 -0.94 2.14
CA LEU A 78 -30.85 -0.21 2.79
C LEU A 78 -29.77 -1.18 3.28
N LEU A 79 -30.17 -2.33 3.82
CA LEU A 79 -29.27 -3.44 4.19
C LEU A 79 -28.47 -3.90 2.96
N ARG A 80 -29.13 -4.16 1.83
CA ARG A 80 -28.42 -4.54 0.59
C ARG A 80 -27.51 -3.43 0.06
N GLY A 81 -27.97 -2.19 0.06
CA GLY A 81 -27.16 -1.05 -0.40
C GLY A 81 -25.91 -0.86 0.46
N ALA A 82 -26.04 -0.96 1.79
CA ALA A 82 -24.93 -0.86 2.72
C ALA A 82 -23.97 -2.05 2.61
N GLN A 83 -24.49 -3.27 2.45
CA GLN A 83 -23.69 -4.47 2.18
C GLN A 83 -22.94 -4.37 0.86
N GLN A 84 -23.57 -3.88 -0.20
CA GLN A 84 -22.92 -3.74 -1.50
C GLN A 84 -21.82 -2.67 -1.46
N ALA A 85 -22.08 -1.52 -0.81
CA ALA A 85 -21.06 -0.49 -0.64
C ALA A 85 -19.87 -1.00 0.20
N SER A 86 -20.13 -1.75 1.27
CA SER A 86 -19.06 -2.35 2.07
C SER A 86 -18.32 -3.43 1.29
N ALA A 87 -19.01 -4.24 0.49
CA ALA A 87 -18.43 -5.23 -0.42
C ALA A 87 -17.43 -4.61 -1.39
N GLU A 88 -17.85 -3.56 -2.11
CA GLU A 88 -17.03 -2.86 -3.10
C GLU A 88 -15.80 -2.25 -2.42
N GLN A 89 -15.98 -1.59 -1.28
CA GLN A 89 -14.88 -0.98 -0.55
C GLN A 89 -13.94 -2.01 0.08
N LEU A 90 -14.46 -3.12 0.58
CA LEU A 90 -13.63 -4.19 1.12
C LEU A 90 -12.84 -4.88 0.01
N THR A 91 -13.45 -5.09 -1.15
CA THR A 91 -12.78 -5.62 -2.35
C THR A 91 -11.69 -4.67 -2.83
N GLN A 92 -11.97 -3.36 -2.90
CA GLN A 92 -10.96 -2.35 -3.19
C GLN A 92 -9.84 -2.33 -2.14
N ALA A 93 -10.19 -2.41 -0.86
CA ALA A 93 -9.23 -2.42 0.24
C ALA A 93 -8.39 -3.70 0.24
N LEU A 94 -8.96 -4.87 -0.06
CA LEU A 94 -8.24 -6.14 -0.21
C LEU A 94 -7.30 -6.12 -1.40
N ASN A 95 -7.76 -5.61 -2.54
CA ASN A 95 -6.91 -5.40 -3.70
C ASN A 95 -5.76 -4.45 -3.34
N THR A 96 -6.05 -3.35 -2.66
CA THR A 96 -5.02 -2.38 -2.24
C THR A 96 -4.07 -2.99 -1.21
N LEU A 97 -4.56 -3.68 -0.17
CA LEU A 97 -3.74 -4.33 0.87
C LEU A 97 -2.86 -5.45 0.31
N ARG A 98 -3.36 -6.19 -0.69
CA ARG A 98 -2.52 -7.10 -1.47
C ARG A 98 -1.29 -6.38 -2.02
N TRP A 99 -1.34 -5.07 -2.20
CA TRP A 99 -0.25 -4.31 -2.81
C TRP A 99 0.55 -3.44 -1.83
N THR A 100 -0.11 -2.80 -0.86
CA THR A 100 0.50 -1.70 -0.08
C THR A 100 1.15 -2.14 1.23
N ASP A 101 0.58 -3.16 1.88
CA ASP A 101 0.93 -3.48 3.25
C ASP A 101 1.86 -4.68 3.25
N SER A 102 3.16 -4.44 3.37
CA SER A 102 4.13 -5.47 3.76
C SER A 102 3.72 -6.17 5.08
N GLU A 103 2.90 -5.48 5.89
CA GLU A 103 2.22 -6.02 7.06
C GLU A 103 1.23 -7.15 6.72
N TRP A 104 0.54 -7.14 5.57
CA TRP A 104 -0.39 -8.22 5.18
C TRP A 104 0.34 -9.57 4.98
N GLN A 105 1.60 -9.54 4.55
CA GLN A 105 2.44 -10.75 4.52
C GLN A 105 2.96 -11.14 5.91
N ALA A 106 3.31 -10.15 6.73
CA ALA A 106 3.92 -10.38 8.04
C ALA A 106 2.91 -10.85 9.10
N ASP A 107 1.71 -10.25 9.07
CA ASP A 107 0.59 -10.41 10.00
C ASP A 107 -0.75 -10.34 9.21
N PRO A 108 -1.11 -11.44 8.52
CA PRO A 108 -2.39 -11.51 7.81
C PRO A 108 -3.61 -11.31 8.73
N ALA A 109 -3.49 -11.68 10.01
CA ALA A 109 -4.57 -11.54 10.99
C ALA A 109 -4.90 -10.08 11.27
N ALA A 110 -3.89 -9.24 11.52
CA ALA A 110 -4.06 -7.81 11.71
C ALA A 110 -4.68 -7.16 10.47
N GLY A 111 -4.25 -7.59 9.28
CA GLY A 111 -4.85 -7.17 8.02
C GLY A 111 -6.35 -7.48 7.95
N LEU A 112 -6.74 -8.73 8.23
CA LEU A 112 -8.13 -9.18 8.25
C LEU A 112 -8.96 -8.42 9.30
N GLN A 113 -8.41 -8.21 10.49
CA GLN A 113 -9.07 -7.45 11.56
C GLN A 113 -9.32 -6.00 11.15
N ARG A 114 -8.35 -5.33 10.51
CA ARG A 114 -8.53 -3.95 10.00
C ARG A 114 -9.66 -3.88 8.98
N LEU A 115 -9.74 -4.84 8.08
CA LEU A 115 -10.81 -4.92 7.09
C LEU A 115 -12.17 -5.15 7.73
N GLN A 116 -12.25 -6.09 8.67
CA GLN A 116 -13.48 -6.38 9.41
C GLN A 116 -13.95 -5.14 10.19
N GLN A 117 -13.06 -4.45 10.91
CA GLN A 117 -13.37 -3.22 11.63
C GLN A 117 -13.84 -2.10 10.70
N ARG A 118 -13.24 -1.94 9.51
CA ARG A 118 -13.71 -0.96 8.52
C ARG A 118 -15.12 -1.28 8.04
N CYS A 119 -15.41 -2.54 7.74
CA CYS A 119 -16.77 -2.97 7.39
C CYS A 119 -17.76 -2.66 8.52
N GLN A 120 -17.42 -3.01 9.76
CA GLN A 120 -18.28 -2.76 10.91
C GLN A 120 -18.56 -1.26 11.07
N GLN A 121 -17.53 -0.41 11.02
CA GLN A 121 -17.69 1.05 11.10
C GLN A 121 -18.61 1.61 10.01
N GLN A 122 -18.57 1.05 8.81
CA GLN A 122 -19.40 1.50 7.70
C GLN A 122 -20.85 1.07 7.88
N LEU A 123 -21.07 -0.20 8.20
CA LEU A 123 -22.41 -0.70 8.47
C LEU A 123 -23.03 -0.01 9.69
N SER A 124 -22.28 0.18 10.78
CA SER A 124 -22.77 0.93 11.95
C SER A 124 -23.16 2.37 11.63
N ARG A 125 -22.47 3.04 10.70
CA ARG A 125 -22.86 4.38 10.22
C ARG A 125 -24.12 4.33 9.36
N ALA A 126 -24.29 3.29 8.55
CA ALA A 126 -25.46 3.12 7.69
C ALA A 126 -26.73 2.73 8.46
N PHE A 127 -26.60 2.00 9.58
CA PHE A 127 -27.73 1.45 10.34
C PHE A 127 -28.25 2.32 11.49
N GLU A 128 -27.73 3.54 11.68
CA GLU A 128 -28.19 4.54 12.67
C GLU A 128 -28.87 3.92 13.92
N ARG A 129 -28.07 3.37 14.85
CA ARG A 129 -28.42 2.92 16.21
C ARG A 129 -29.40 1.74 16.39
N ASN A 130 -29.92 1.08 15.34
CA ASN A 130 -30.96 0.06 15.50
C ASN A 130 -30.59 -1.38 15.07
N ALA A 131 -29.32 -1.67 14.80
CA ALA A 131 -28.86 -3.03 14.53
C ALA A 131 -28.01 -3.53 15.71
N ASP A 132 -28.24 -4.79 16.12
CA ASP A 132 -27.42 -5.45 17.13
C ASP A 132 -25.99 -5.63 16.60
N ASP A 133 -24.99 -5.38 17.47
CA ASP A 133 -23.57 -5.47 17.10
C ASP A 133 -23.20 -6.87 16.57
N SER A 134 -23.90 -7.91 17.00
CA SER A 134 -23.73 -9.29 16.52
C SER A 134 -24.13 -9.47 15.06
N ASP A 135 -25.20 -8.82 14.62
CA ASP A 135 -25.70 -8.94 13.26
C ASP A 135 -24.77 -8.21 12.28
N ILE A 136 -24.31 -7.01 12.67
CA ILE A 136 -23.30 -6.26 11.91
C ILE A 136 -22.01 -7.08 11.80
N GLN A 137 -21.58 -7.74 12.89
CA GLN A 137 -20.40 -8.57 12.87
C GLN A 137 -20.53 -9.75 11.90
N GLN A 138 -21.63 -10.51 11.96
CA GLN A 138 -21.85 -11.64 11.06
C GLN A 138 -21.91 -11.22 9.59
N LEU A 139 -22.59 -10.10 9.29
CA LEU A 139 -22.64 -9.54 7.94
C LEU A 139 -21.24 -9.17 7.43
N CYS A 140 -20.41 -8.58 8.28
CA CYS A 140 -19.04 -8.24 7.91
C CYS A 140 -18.14 -9.46 7.73
N GLU A 141 -18.30 -10.50 8.54
CA GLU A 141 -17.55 -11.77 8.37
C GLU A 141 -17.91 -12.44 7.04
N GLN A 142 -19.20 -12.49 6.71
CA GLN A 142 -19.67 -13.01 5.43
C GLN A 142 -19.17 -12.15 4.26
N GLN A 143 -19.21 -10.82 4.39
CA GLN A 143 -18.72 -9.93 3.34
C GLN A 143 -17.21 -10.07 3.13
N LEU A 144 -16.44 -10.24 4.20
CA LEU A 144 -15.01 -10.49 4.12
C LEU A 144 -14.71 -11.80 3.41
N LEU A 145 -15.44 -12.86 3.74
CA LEU A 145 -15.30 -14.15 3.06
C LEU A 145 -15.55 -14.04 1.55
N LEU A 146 -16.67 -13.41 1.15
CA LEU A 146 -17.05 -13.23 -0.25
C LEU A 146 -16.03 -12.37 -1.01
N SER A 147 -15.66 -11.23 -0.44
CA SER A 147 -14.73 -10.29 -1.08
C SER A 147 -13.33 -10.88 -1.19
N LEU A 148 -12.88 -11.69 -0.22
CA LEU A 148 -11.61 -12.39 -0.29
C LEU A 148 -11.62 -13.48 -1.37
N ALA A 149 -12.72 -14.23 -1.46
CA ALA A 149 -12.90 -15.22 -2.52
C ALA A 149 -12.84 -14.59 -3.92
N GLU A 150 -13.54 -13.48 -4.12
CA GLU A 150 -13.56 -12.77 -5.40
C GLU A 150 -12.20 -12.10 -5.72
N SER A 151 -11.68 -11.26 -4.80
CA SER A 151 -10.47 -10.46 -5.06
C SER A 151 -9.19 -11.30 -5.22
N GLN A 152 -9.12 -12.44 -4.53
CA GLN A 152 -7.96 -13.34 -4.57
C GLN A 152 -8.19 -14.56 -5.48
N GLY A 153 -9.37 -14.66 -6.11
CA GLY A 153 -9.75 -15.82 -6.92
C GLY A 153 -9.75 -17.14 -6.12
N LEU A 154 -10.08 -17.10 -4.83
CA LEU A 154 -10.20 -18.26 -3.97
C LEU A 154 -11.62 -18.85 -4.05
N THR A 155 -11.76 -20.15 -3.77
CA THR A 155 -13.09 -20.69 -3.43
C THR A 155 -13.52 -20.22 -2.04
N LEU A 156 -14.82 -20.28 -1.72
CA LEU A 156 -15.31 -19.93 -0.38
C LEU A 156 -14.66 -20.80 0.71
N GLU A 157 -14.44 -22.09 0.45
CA GLU A 157 -13.74 -22.98 1.38
C GLU A 157 -12.29 -22.55 1.61
N GLN A 158 -11.57 -22.19 0.53
CA GLN A 158 -10.19 -21.69 0.62
C GLN A 158 -10.11 -20.36 1.36
N ALA A 159 -11.02 -19.43 1.09
CA ALA A 159 -11.09 -18.15 1.77
C ALA A 159 -11.39 -18.32 3.26
N SER A 160 -12.35 -19.19 3.61
CA SER A 160 -12.68 -19.52 5.00
C SER A 160 -11.49 -20.14 5.74
N ARG A 161 -10.82 -21.12 5.11
CA ARG A 161 -9.62 -21.75 5.65
C ARG A 161 -8.48 -20.76 5.85
N PHE A 162 -8.26 -19.85 4.90
CA PHE A 162 -7.27 -18.78 5.04
C PHE A 162 -7.54 -17.92 6.29
N ILE A 163 -8.78 -17.43 6.42
CA ILE A 163 -9.19 -16.59 7.56
C ILE A 163 -8.95 -17.31 8.89
N ALA A 164 -9.40 -18.56 9.01
CA ALA A 164 -9.23 -19.36 10.22
C ALA A 164 -7.75 -19.55 10.59
N ILE A 165 -6.91 -20.00 9.65
CA ILE A 165 -5.48 -20.22 9.90
C ILE A 165 -4.77 -18.92 10.27
N SER A 166 -5.11 -17.80 9.62
CA SER A 166 -4.54 -16.49 9.95
C SER A 166 -4.89 -16.07 11.37
N GLN A 167 -6.14 -16.26 11.82
CA GLN A 167 -6.55 -15.95 13.19
C GLN A 167 -5.83 -16.82 14.24
N GLU A 168 -5.61 -18.10 13.93
CA GLU A 168 -4.85 -19.02 14.79
C GLU A 168 -3.35 -18.70 14.85
N ASN A 169 -2.82 -18.11 13.78
CA ASN A 169 -1.40 -17.82 13.61
C ASN A 169 -1.17 -16.33 13.29
N PRO A 170 -1.35 -15.43 14.27
CA PRO A 170 -1.35 -14.00 14.00
C PRO A 170 0.02 -13.42 13.60
N GLN A 171 1.15 -14.06 13.97
CA GLN A 171 2.48 -13.48 13.71
C GLN A 171 3.45 -14.47 13.05
N PRO A 172 3.13 -14.99 11.85
CA PRO A 172 3.92 -16.04 11.20
C PRO A 172 5.33 -15.56 10.87
N LEU A 173 5.51 -14.30 10.44
CA LEU A 173 6.84 -13.78 10.14
C LEU A 173 7.71 -13.64 11.39
N LYS A 174 7.15 -13.15 12.49
CA LYS A 174 7.88 -13.01 13.75
C LYS A 174 8.30 -14.37 14.31
N GLN A 175 7.40 -15.35 14.25
CA GLN A 175 7.71 -16.73 14.65
C GLN A 175 8.81 -17.35 13.77
N PHE A 176 8.79 -17.07 12.46
CA PHE A 176 9.85 -17.48 11.55
C PHE A 176 11.19 -16.81 11.88
N GLN A 177 11.20 -15.48 12.07
CA GLN A 177 12.40 -14.72 12.44
C GLN A 177 13.04 -15.19 13.75
N GLN A 178 12.24 -15.68 14.70
CA GLN A 178 12.76 -16.25 15.95
C GLN A 178 13.52 -17.57 15.74
N ARG A 179 13.18 -18.32 14.68
CA ARG A 179 13.82 -19.60 14.33
C ARG A 179 14.96 -19.43 13.32
N SER A 180 14.84 -18.45 12.44
CA SER A 180 15.76 -18.16 11.35
C SER A 180 15.94 -16.64 11.23
N PRO A 181 16.83 -16.02 12.04
CA PRO A 181 17.06 -14.59 11.98
C PRO A 181 17.63 -14.15 10.63
N LEU A 182 17.36 -12.91 10.22
CA LEU A 182 17.86 -12.37 8.94
C LEU A 182 19.39 -12.41 8.81
N SER A 183 20.12 -12.40 9.94
CA SER A 183 21.58 -12.50 9.97
C SER A 183 22.14 -13.79 9.37
N ASP A 184 21.31 -14.83 9.26
CA ASP A 184 21.73 -16.15 8.79
C ASP A 184 21.70 -16.23 7.24
N PHE A 185 21.34 -15.14 6.57
CA PHE A 185 21.14 -15.09 5.12
C PHE A 185 22.05 -14.06 4.47
N ASP A 186 22.67 -14.43 3.35
CA ASP A 186 23.58 -13.55 2.60
C ASP A 186 22.82 -12.44 1.86
N ASN A 187 21.55 -12.67 1.53
CA ASN A 187 20.68 -11.64 0.97
C ASN A 187 19.25 -11.72 1.55
N PRO A 188 18.52 -10.59 1.58
CA PRO A 188 17.15 -10.56 2.10
C PRO A 188 16.17 -11.43 1.32
N LEU A 189 16.37 -11.63 0.01
CA LEU A 189 15.46 -12.44 -0.81
C LEU A 189 15.47 -13.90 -0.37
N GLN A 190 16.63 -14.48 -0.06
CA GLN A 190 16.74 -15.86 0.44
C GLN A 190 15.97 -16.07 1.75
N PHE A 191 16.03 -15.10 2.66
CA PHE A 191 15.23 -15.12 3.88
C PHE A 191 13.73 -15.19 3.54
N PHE A 192 13.27 -14.33 2.62
CA PHE A 192 11.87 -14.29 2.23
C PHE A 192 11.43 -15.54 1.46
N GLU A 193 12.26 -16.14 0.61
CA GLU A 193 11.95 -17.40 -0.07
C GLU A 193 11.73 -18.54 0.94
N GLN A 194 12.57 -18.64 1.97
CA GLN A 194 12.36 -19.63 3.04
C GLN A 194 11.13 -19.31 3.89
N TYR A 195 10.88 -18.02 4.17
CA TYR A 195 9.67 -17.61 4.86
C TYR A 195 8.40 -17.98 4.07
N TRP A 196 8.39 -17.74 2.76
CA TRP A 196 7.27 -18.09 1.90
C TRP A 196 7.04 -19.59 1.78
N ALA A 197 8.10 -20.41 1.79
CA ALA A 197 7.96 -21.85 1.90
C ALA A 197 7.26 -22.27 3.21
N SER A 198 7.54 -21.57 4.33
CA SER A 198 6.84 -21.80 5.59
C SER A 198 5.37 -21.38 5.52
N GLN A 199 5.04 -20.29 4.81
CA GLN A 199 3.65 -19.90 4.53
C GLN A 199 2.94 -20.92 3.64
N ASP A 200 3.61 -21.47 2.64
CA ASP A 200 3.05 -22.51 1.77
C ASP A 200 2.72 -23.78 2.56
N ALA A 201 3.55 -24.14 3.54
CA ALA A 201 3.28 -25.24 4.46
C ALA A 201 2.10 -24.93 5.40
N LEU A 202 1.97 -23.69 5.86
CA LEU A 202 0.92 -23.27 6.79
C LEU A 202 -0.46 -23.16 6.11
N TYR A 203 -0.55 -22.42 5.01
CA TYR A 203 -1.81 -22.13 4.31
C TYR A 203 -2.13 -23.14 3.19
N GLY A 204 -1.15 -23.93 2.76
CA GLY A 204 -1.22 -24.72 1.54
C GLY A 204 -0.83 -23.88 0.31
N THR A 205 -0.08 -24.48 -0.61
CA THR A 205 0.52 -23.80 -1.76
C THR A 205 -0.49 -23.06 -2.63
N ASN A 206 -1.68 -23.64 -2.84
CA ASN A 206 -2.72 -23.02 -3.68
C ASN A 206 -3.27 -21.71 -3.09
N ILE A 207 -3.54 -21.69 -1.78
CA ILE A 207 -4.07 -20.49 -1.10
C ILE A 207 -2.96 -19.43 -1.03
N SER A 208 -1.80 -19.87 -0.55
CA SER A 208 -0.62 -19.03 -0.36
C SER A 208 -0.18 -18.33 -1.66
N HIS A 209 -0.14 -19.05 -2.78
CA HIS A 209 0.20 -18.47 -4.08
C HIS A 209 -0.83 -17.44 -4.56
N LYS A 210 -2.12 -17.69 -4.37
CA LYS A 210 -3.19 -16.76 -4.76
C LYS A 210 -3.18 -15.47 -3.94
N VAL A 211 -2.98 -15.59 -2.62
CA VAL A 211 -3.06 -14.44 -1.70
C VAL A 211 -1.77 -13.63 -1.67
N PHE A 212 -0.60 -14.29 -1.76
CA PHE A 212 0.70 -13.64 -1.57
C PHE A 212 1.55 -13.59 -2.84
N GLY A 213 1.22 -14.34 -3.90
CA GLY A 213 2.10 -14.54 -5.06
C GLY A 213 2.52 -13.25 -5.74
N ALA A 214 1.61 -12.30 -5.86
CA ALA A 214 1.86 -11.07 -6.55
C ALA A 214 2.87 -10.17 -5.81
N GLN A 215 2.83 -10.13 -4.48
CA GLN A 215 3.83 -9.45 -3.65
C GLN A 215 5.18 -10.18 -3.67
N ARG A 216 5.17 -11.52 -3.68
CA ARG A 216 6.40 -12.33 -3.81
C ARG A 216 7.12 -12.01 -5.11
N ASP A 217 6.37 -11.98 -6.19
CA ASP A 217 6.88 -11.65 -7.52
C ASP A 217 7.32 -10.19 -7.62
N GLY A 218 6.65 -9.27 -6.91
CA GLY A 218 7.09 -7.88 -6.75
C GLY A 218 8.45 -7.76 -6.06
N MET A 219 8.69 -8.51 -4.98
CA MET A 219 10.00 -8.55 -4.31
C MET A 219 11.08 -9.20 -5.18
N ARG A 220 10.77 -10.31 -5.85
CA ARG A 220 11.69 -10.94 -6.82
C ARG A 220 12.02 -9.98 -7.97
N PHE A 221 11.03 -9.24 -8.45
CA PHE A 221 11.23 -8.20 -9.46
C PHE A 221 12.17 -7.11 -8.95
N ASN A 222 11.99 -6.61 -7.72
CA ASN A 222 12.88 -5.60 -7.16
C ASN A 222 14.34 -6.07 -7.16
N GLN A 223 14.60 -7.33 -6.80
CA GLN A 223 15.95 -7.90 -6.91
C GLN A 223 16.43 -7.93 -8.36
N ARG A 224 15.63 -8.48 -9.29
CA ARG A 224 15.99 -8.52 -10.73
C ARG A 224 16.24 -7.13 -11.30
N PHE A 225 15.51 -6.12 -10.83
CA PHE A 225 15.68 -4.73 -11.23
C PHE A 225 17.03 -4.18 -10.78
N GLN A 226 17.44 -4.43 -9.52
CA GLN A 226 18.75 -4.03 -9.03
C GLN A 226 19.88 -4.76 -9.78
N ASP A 227 19.72 -6.06 -10.03
CA ASP A 227 20.67 -6.86 -10.80
C ASP A 227 20.79 -6.35 -12.25
N PHE A 228 19.65 -5.98 -12.86
CA PHE A 228 19.60 -5.37 -14.18
C PHE A 228 20.33 -4.03 -14.20
N LEU A 229 20.08 -3.13 -13.24
CA LEU A 229 20.74 -1.81 -13.18
C LEU A 229 22.27 -1.92 -13.18
N ALA A 230 22.84 -2.91 -12.49
CA ALA A 230 24.28 -3.14 -12.46
C ALA A 230 24.88 -3.42 -13.86
N GLN A 231 24.08 -4.01 -14.75
CA GLN A 231 24.44 -4.35 -16.12
C GLN A 231 23.99 -3.28 -17.13
N ALA A 232 22.88 -2.61 -16.83
CA ALA A 232 22.17 -1.66 -17.68
C ALA A 232 22.96 -0.38 -18.00
N LYS A 233 24.00 -0.08 -17.22
CA LYS A 233 24.90 1.06 -17.46
C LYS A 233 25.53 1.09 -18.86
N ASN A 234 25.66 -0.08 -19.49
CA ASN A 234 26.23 -0.22 -20.83
C ASN A 234 25.15 -0.27 -21.94
N LEU A 235 23.88 -0.12 -21.59
CA LEU A 235 22.76 -0.20 -22.53
C LEU A 235 22.23 1.19 -22.91
N PRO A 236 21.81 1.40 -24.17
CA PRO A 236 21.03 2.56 -24.55
C PRO A 236 19.80 2.72 -23.66
N LEU A 237 19.43 3.96 -23.35
CA LEU A 237 18.26 4.27 -22.53
C LEU A 237 16.98 3.61 -23.07
N LYS A 238 16.80 3.61 -24.39
CA LYS A 238 15.64 2.98 -25.04
C LYS A 238 15.50 1.51 -24.63
N ASP A 239 16.59 0.76 -24.64
CA ASP A 239 16.58 -0.66 -24.31
C ASP A 239 16.32 -0.90 -22.82
N ARG A 240 16.86 -0.02 -21.95
CA ARG A 240 16.56 -0.02 -20.50
C ARG A 240 15.07 0.19 -20.23
N LEU A 241 14.46 1.16 -20.91
CA LEU A 241 13.04 1.47 -20.76
C LEU A 241 12.16 0.35 -21.34
N THR A 242 12.51 -0.18 -22.52
CA THR A 242 11.79 -1.31 -23.13
C THR A 242 11.83 -2.55 -22.23
N TRP A 243 12.98 -2.87 -21.64
CA TRP A 243 13.07 -3.97 -20.68
C TRP A 243 12.12 -3.76 -19.49
N TYR A 244 12.10 -2.56 -18.90
CA TYR A 244 11.22 -2.27 -17.76
C TYR A 244 9.74 -2.32 -18.13
N GLU A 245 9.38 -1.84 -19.32
CA GLU A 245 8.01 -1.95 -19.84
C GLU A 245 7.60 -3.42 -20.05
N GLN A 246 8.47 -4.25 -20.61
CA GLN A 246 8.22 -5.69 -20.75
C GLN A 246 8.01 -6.35 -19.39
N GLN A 247 8.81 -6.01 -18.38
CA GLN A 247 8.61 -6.53 -17.03
C GLN A 247 7.26 -6.10 -16.44
N GLN A 248 6.83 -4.85 -16.66
CA GLN A 248 5.51 -4.39 -16.23
C GLN A 248 4.37 -5.14 -16.92
N GLN A 249 4.47 -5.38 -18.23
CA GLN A 249 3.48 -6.13 -19.00
C GLN A 249 3.41 -7.60 -18.58
N GLN A 250 4.57 -8.24 -18.40
CA GLN A 250 4.64 -9.62 -17.91
C GLN A 250 3.95 -9.75 -16.55
N PHE A 251 4.24 -8.82 -15.63
CA PHE A 251 3.60 -8.82 -14.32
C PHE A 251 2.09 -8.59 -14.41
N ALA A 252 1.65 -7.65 -15.26
CA ALA A 252 0.22 -7.41 -15.51
C ALA A 252 -0.51 -8.66 -16.03
N SER A 253 0.13 -9.42 -16.91
CA SER A 253 -0.46 -10.66 -17.44
C SER A 253 -0.65 -11.74 -16.37
N GLN A 254 0.19 -11.75 -15.34
CA GLN A 254 0.15 -12.74 -14.27
C GLN A 254 -0.84 -12.36 -13.16
N HIS A 255 -0.95 -11.06 -12.85
CA HIS A 255 -1.64 -10.59 -11.65
C HIS A 255 -2.78 -9.59 -11.93
N GLY A 256 -3.09 -9.33 -13.20
CA GLY A 256 -4.18 -8.46 -13.64
C GLY A 256 -3.89 -6.95 -13.57
N GLN A 257 -2.74 -6.54 -13.02
CA GLN A 257 -2.32 -5.14 -12.91
C GLN A 257 -0.80 -5.02 -13.06
N PRO A 258 -0.28 -3.94 -13.69
CA PRO A 258 1.15 -3.80 -13.91
C PRO A 258 1.93 -3.59 -12.61
N LEU A 259 3.23 -3.88 -12.66
CA LEU A 259 4.19 -3.62 -11.57
C LEU A 259 4.16 -2.18 -11.03
N SER A 260 3.82 -1.22 -11.89
CA SER A 260 3.65 0.19 -11.52
C SER A 260 2.49 0.41 -10.54
N VAL A 261 1.54 -0.53 -10.45
CA VAL A 261 0.45 -0.55 -9.46
C VAL A 261 0.86 -1.30 -8.18
N LEU A 262 1.84 -2.23 -8.25
CA LEU A 262 2.47 -2.80 -7.05
C LEU A 262 3.24 -1.77 -6.25
N SER A 263 3.86 -0.81 -6.95
CA SER A 263 4.40 0.38 -6.32
C SER A 263 3.21 1.22 -5.87
N SER A 264 2.74 0.94 -4.67
CA SER A 264 1.68 1.70 -4.00
C SER A 264 1.99 3.19 -3.90
N ASP A 265 3.25 3.57 -4.09
CA ASP A 265 3.60 4.92 -4.47
C ASP A 265 3.99 4.97 -5.94
N ALA A 266 3.31 5.82 -6.72
CA ALA A 266 3.84 6.29 -8.00
C ALA A 266 5.31 6.76 -7.88
N ILE A 267 5.76 7.07 -6.66
CA ILE A 267 7.14 7.39 -6.28
C ILE A 267 8.11 6.26 -6.62
N ASP A 268 7.78 4.99 -6.32
CA ASP A 268 8.67 3.86 -6.61
C ASP A 268 8.78 3.60 -8.11
N HIS A 269 7.68 3.73 -8.84
CA HIS A 269 7.70 3.69 -10.31
C HIS A 269 8.60 4.80 -10.87
N VAL A 270 8.44 6.03 -10.37
CA VAL A 270 9.27 7.18 -10.77
C VAL A 270 10.73 6.97 -10.37
N ASN A 271 11.02 6.46 -9.19
CA ASN A 271 12.39 6.19 -8.73
C ASN A 271 13.06 5.14 -9.61
N ARG A 272 12.34 4.07 -10.00
CA ARG A 272 12.85 3.08 -10.96
C ARG A 272 13.13 3.71 -12.32
N LEU A 273 12.23 4.56 -12.83
CA LEU A 273 12.50 5.31 -14.06
C LEU A 273 13.75 6.17 -13.92
N ILE A 274 13.86 6.97 -12.87
CA ILE A 274 15.04 7.80 -12.57
C ILE A 274 16.31 6.93 -12.57
N SER A 275 16.33 5.81 -11.86
CA SER A 275 17.49 4.90 -11.84
C SER A 275 17.82 4.35 -13.23
N LEU A 276 16.81 4.03 -14.04
CA LEU A 276 17.03 3.58 -15.42
C LEU A 276 17.59 4.70 -16.29
N TYR A 277 17.19 5.95 -16.11
CA TYR A 277 17.75 7.09 -16.83
C TYR A 277 19.23 7.30 -16.45
N GLU A 278 19.52 7.29 -15.14
CA GLU A 278 20.84 7.60 -14.60
C GLU A 278 21.87 6.48 -14.76
N ALA A 279 21.45 5.20 -14.86
CA ALA A 279 22.34 4.05 -14.86
C ALA A 279 23.48 4.11 -15.89
N GLY A 280 23.25 4.71 -17.05
CA GLY A 280 24.20 4.78 -18.17
C GLY A 280 24.45 6.19 -18.67
N ASP A 281 24.19 7.22 -17.86
CA ASP A 281 24.32 8.63 -18.27
C ASP A 281 25.42 9.37 -17.50
N SER A 282 26.36 9.94 -18.24
CA SER A 282 27.44 10.79 -17.73
C SER A 282 27.05 12.27 -17.63
N ALA A 283 25.78 12.62 -17.84
CA ALA A 283 25.27 13.98 -17.69
C ALA A 283 25.63 14.60 -16.32
N ASN A 284 25.83 15.92 -16.31
CA ASN A 284 26.11 16.70 -15.11
C ASN A 284 24.89 16.68 -14.16
N ALA A 285 25.06 17.14 -12.92
CA ALA A 285 24.02 17.00 -11.92
C ALA A 285 22.78 17.87 -12.19
N ASP A 286 22.92 18.98 -12.92
CA ASP A 286 21.81 19.88 -13.27
C ASP A 286 20.85 19.24 -14.28
N ASP A 287 21.39 18.62 -15.34
CA ASP A 287 20.59 17.89 -16.33
C ASP A 287 19.81 16.74 -15.66
N LYS A 288 20.48 16.04 -14.73
CA LYS A 288 19.84 14.96 -13.96
C LYS A 288 18.76 15.49 -13.01
N LEU A 289 18.99 16.61 -12.33
CA LEU A 289 17.99 17.24 -11.46
C LEU A 289 16.73 17.63 -12.25
N GLN A 290 16.91 18.27 -13.40
CA GLN A 290 15.79 18.67 -14.26
C GLN A 290 15.03 17.45 -14.78
N GLN A 291 15.73 16.39 -15.20
CA GLN A 291 15.12 15.14 -15.63
C GLN A 291 14.30 14.47 -14.52
N ARG A 292 14.85 14.36 -13.30
CA ARG A 292 14.13 13.83 -12.14
C ARG A 292 12.87 14.64 -11.82
N TYR A 293 12.95 15.97 -11.92
CA TYR A 293 11.80 16.86 -11.75
C TYR A 293 10.72 16.59 -12.82
N GLN A 294 11.08 16.46 -14.10
CA GLN A 294 10.12 16.16 -15.17
C GLN A 294 9.39 14.83 -14.95
N LEU A 295 10.12 13.78 -14.58
CA LEU A 295 9.52 12.47 -14.28
C LEU A 295 8.58 12.56 -13.07
N ARG A 296 9.00 13.22 -11.99
CA ARG A 296 8.13 13.41 -10.82
C ARG A 296 6.90 14.24 -11.15
N ARG A 297 7.01 15.25 -12.01
CA ARG A 297 5.86 16.05 -12.45
C ARG A 297 4.84 15.20 -13.22
N GLN A 298 5.33 14.38 -14.15
CA GLN A 298 4.50 13.54 -15.01
C GLN A 298 3.67 12.53 -14.21
N TYR A 299 4.24 11.97 -13.13
CA TYR A 299 3.64 10.84 -12.42
C TYR A 299 3.16 11.14 -10.98
N LEU A 300 3.63 12.21 -10.32
CA LEU A 300 3.34 12.52 -8.91
C LEU A 300 2.62 13.86 -8.67
N SER A 301 2.32 14.62 -9.73
CA SER A 301 1.88 16.03 -9.76
C SER A 301 3.00 17.08 -9.64
N GLU A 302 2.70 18.28 -10.16
CA GLU A 302 3.53 19.49 -10.08
C GLU A 302 3.92 19.82 -8.64
N THR A 303 2.94 19.87 -7.72
CA THR A 303 3.16 20.23 -6.32
C THR A 303 4.09 19.26 -5.60
N SER A 304 4.02 17.97 -5.92
CA SER A 304 4.95 16.98 -5.37
C SER A 304 6.34 17.12 -5.98
N ALA A 305 6.43 17.28 -7.31
CA ALA A 305 7.69 17.46 -8.01
C ALA A 305 8.47 18.68 -7.51
N GLU A 306 7.80 19.81 -7.32
CA GLU A 306 8.41 21.06 -6.82
C GLU A 306 8.96 20.92 -5.38
N ARG A 307 8.22 20.22 -4.51
CA ARG A 307 8.69 19.91 -3.15
C ARG A 307 9.93 19.04 -3.16
N TRP A 308 10.00 18.06 -4.07
CA TRP A 308 11.18 17.23 -4.24
C TRP A 308 12.37 18.03 -4.78
N ARG A 309 12.17 18.85 -5.82
CA ARG A 309 13.23 19.69 -6.40
C ARG A 309 13.87 20.61 -5.35
N LYS A 310 13.07 21.35 -4.59
CA LYS A 310 13.57 22.25 -3.53
C LYS A 310 14.38 21.53 -2.44
N ARG A 311 13.97 20.31 -2.05
CA ARG A 311 14.72 19.50 -1.08
C ARG A 311 16.07 19.08 -1.65
N GLU A 312 16.08 18.70 -2.91
CA GLU A 312 17.27 18.19 -3.59
C GLU A 312 18.27 19.31 -3.90
N GLU A 313 17.80 20.47 -4.37
CA GLU A 313 18.60 21.70 -4.51
C GLU A 313 19.24 22.12 -3.18
N ARG A 314 18.49 22.05 -2.08
CA ARG A 314 19.02 22.32 -0.75
C ARG A 314 20.15 21.35 -0.38
N GLN A 315 19.95 20.05 -0.59
CA GLN A 315 20.98 19.03 -0.30
C GLN A 315 22.24 19.22 -1.15
N LEU A 316 22.08 19.51 -2.45
CA LEU A 316 23.19 19.77 -3.35
C LEU A 316 23.97 21.03 -2.95
N ASN A 317 23.27 22.09 -2.53
CA ASN A 317 23.88 23.30 -1.99
C ASN A 317 24.63 23.03 -0.68
N GLU A 318 24.03 22.28 0.25
CA GLU A 318 24.64 21.93 1.54
C GLU A 318 25.87 21.01 1.40
N SER A 319 25.87 20.13 0.39
CA SER A 319 26.99 19.22 0.11
C SER A 319 28.14 19.85 -0.68
N GLY A 320 27.99 21.09 -1.16
CA GLY A 320 28.98 21.76 -2.01
C GLY A 320 29.02 21.25 -3.46
N ALA A 321 28.28 20.18 -3.79
CA ALA A 321 28.21 19.60 -5.13
C ALA A 321 27.60 20.56 -6.17
N LEU A 322 26.86 21.59 -5.72
CA LEU A 322 26.30 22.62 -6.60
C LEU A 322 27.34 23.67 -7.03
N ALA A 323 28.45 23.81 -6.31
CA ALA A 323 29.53 24.73 -6.67
C ALA A 323 30.50 24.17 -7.74
N GLU A 324 30.51 22.85 -7.95
CA GLU A 324 31.27 22.18 -9.03
C GLU A 324 30.50 22.13 -10.37
N LEU A 325 29.26 22.64 -10.39
CA LEU A 325 28.38 22.65 -11.58
C LEU A 325 28.38 23.99 -12.33
N ASN A 326 28.98 25.05 -11.76
CA ASN A 326 29.08 26.39 -12.37
C ASN A 326 30.45 26.67 -12.99
#